data_AF-A0A353JBD4-F1
#
_entry.id   AF-A0A353JBD4-F1
#
_cell.length_a   1.000
_cell.length_b   1.000
_cell.length_c   1.000
_cell.angle_alpha   90.00
_cell.angle_beta   90.00
_cell.angle_gamma   90.00
#
_symmetry.space_group_name_H-M   'P 1'
#
loop_
_entity.id
_entity.type
_entity.pdbx_description
1 polymer ?
#
loop_
_entity_poly.entity_id
_entity_poly.type
_entity_poly.pdbx_seq_one_letter_code
_entity_poly.pdbx_strand_id
1 'polypeptide(L)'
;MKKNKNKKGSKLWAEFKAFISRGNVLDLAVGVVIGGAFSAIVNAVVKMLISVCTWGVPGGITGLITILPAINESQKGYEGIGLNATYSAHDFLALEDYAKYKDMYVTYGSTYVYKGLAVIDWGTLINAVISFLIIAIVLFTIIKVTNTLKQKKAEMDAKLLEDYYKKHPEERPAPVVPGKPAPTEAELLTQIRDLLKEQQAKKQ
;
A
#
# COMPACT_ATOMS: atom_id res chain seq x y z
N MET A 1 14.36 -8.99 -56.80
CA MET A 1 14.24 -8.09 -55.64
C MET A 1 13.38 -8.73 -54.55
N LYS A 2 13.96 -9.28 -53.47
CA LYS A 2 13.20 -9.83 -52.33
C LYS A 2 13.27 -8.84 -51.15
N LYS A 3 12.14 -8.19 -50.84
CA LYS A 3 11.98 -7.22 -49.75
C LYS A 3 12.11 -7.93 -48.39
N ASN A 4 13.12 -7.56 -47.60
CA ASN A 4 13.33 -8.05 -46.23
C ASN A 4 12.48 -7.21 -45.25
N LYS A 5 11.31 -7.71 -44.86
CA LYS A 5 10.30 -6.98 -44.06
C LYS A 5 10.28 -7.29 -42.55
N ASN A 6 11.28 -7.97 -41.97
CA ASN A 6 11.15 -8.48 -40.58
C ASN A 6 12.17 -7.97 -39.54
N LYS A 7 12.94 -6.91 -39.81
CA LYS A 7 14.02 -6.43 -38.89
C LYS A 7 13.59 -5.44 -37.78
N LYS A 8 12.35 -4.92 -37.78
CA LYS A 8 11.92 -3.91 -36.79
C LYS A 8 11.54 -4.51 -35.42
N GLY A 9 10.90 -5.68 -35.39
CA GLY A 9 10.45 -6.31 -34.14
C GLY A 9 11.60 -6.80 -33.26
N SER A 10 12.65 -7.36 -33.86
CA SER A 10 13.86 -7.78 -33.14
C SER A 10 14.67 -6.60 -32.57
N LYS A 11 14.60 -5.43 -33.22
CA LYS A 11 15.33 -4.23 -32.79
C LYS A 11 14.71 -3.62 -31.53
N LEU A 12 13.37 -3.51 -31.48
CA LEU A 12 12.66 -3.03 -30.30
C LEU A 12 12.79 -3.98 -29.10
N TRP A 13 12.74 -5.29 -29.32
CA TRP A 13 12.94 -6.26 -28.23
C TRP A 13 14.39 -6.26 -27.70
N ALA A 14 15.38 -6.07 -28.57
CA ALA A 14 16.78 -5.91 -28.17
C ALA A 14 17.01 -4.60 -27.40
N GLU A 15 16.43 -3.49 -27.86
CA GLU A 15 16.46 -2.20 -27.16
C GLU A 15 15.72 -2.27 -25.80
N PHE A 16 14.61 -3.00 -25.72
CA PHE A 16 13.89 -3.25 -24.47
C PHE A 16 14.70 -4.10 -23.50
N LYS A 17 15.30 -5.22 -23.97
CA LYS A 17 16.17 -6.06 -23.14
C LYS A 17 17.37 -5.26 -22.64
N ALA A 18 17.99 -4.45 -23.50
CA ALA A 18 19.09 -3.55 -23.14
C ALA A 18 18.66 -2.45 -22.17
N PHE A 19 17.40 -2.00 -22.23
CA PHE A 19 16.83 -1.00 -21.32
C PHE A 19 16.58 -1.57 -19.92
N ILE A 20 15.92 -2.74 -19.81
CA ILE A 20 15.65 -3.38 -18.51
C ILE A 20 16.92 -3.90 -17.83
N SER A 21 17.93 -4.28 -18.62
CA SER A 21 19.23 -4.72 -18.06
C SER A 21 20.11 -3.57 -17.57
N ARG A 22 19.66 -2.31 -17.63
CA ARG A 22 20.34 -1.16 -17.00
C ARG A 22 20.34 -1.20 -15.45
N GLY A 23 19.89 -2.30 -14.83
CA GLY A 23 19.93 -2.57 -13.39
C GLY A 23 19.03 -1.66 -12.57
N ASN A 24 19.36 -0.37 -12.55
CA ASN A 24 18.67 0.70 -11.83
C ASN A 24 17.18 0.87 -12.23
N VAL A 25 16.81 0.51 -13.46
CA VAL A 25 15.41 0.59 -13.94
C VAL A 25 14.59 -0.61 -13.49
N LEU A 26 15.19 -1.80 -13.41
CA LEU A 26 14.48 -3.02 -13.04
C LEU A 26 14.08 -2.98 -11.57
N ASP A 27 15.01 -2.62 -10.67
CA ASP A 27 14.72 -2.50 -9.24
C ASP A 27 13.69 -1.39 -8.95
N LEU A 28 13.75 -0.29 -9.69
CA LEU A 28 12.74 0.77 -9.60
C LEU A 28 11.36 0.29 -10.06
N ALA A 29 11.28 -0.45 -11.16
CA ALA A 29 10.04 -1.02 -11.65
C ALA A 29 9.44 -2.05 -10.67
N VAL A 30 10.27 -2.92 -10.10
CA VAL A 30 9.85 -3.89 -9.08
C VAL A 30 9.33 -3.18 -7.84
N GLY A 31 9.99 -2.12 -7.38
CA GLY A 31 9.54 -1.31 -6.24
C GLY A 31 8.14 -0.71 -6.43
N VAL A 32 7.83 -0.18 -7.62
CA VAL A 32 6.51 0.38 -7.95
C VAL A 32 5.43 -0.70 -7.97
N VAL A 33 5.71 -1.85 -8.60
CA VAL A 33 4.75 -2.97 -8.70
C VAL A 33 4.45 -3.56 -7.33
N ILE A 34 5.49 -3.80 -6.51
CA ILE A 34 5.32 -4.29 -5.14
C ILE A 34 4.61 -3.25 -4.28
N GLY A 35 4.93 -1.96 -4.42
CA GLY A 35 4.26 -0.88 -3.69
C GLY A 35 2.76 -0.82 -3.97
N GLY A 36 2.37 -0.93 -5.24
CA GLY A 36 0.96 -0.98 -5.64
C GLY A 36 0.24 -2.21 -5.10
N ALA A 37 0.83 -3.40 -5.22
CA ALA A 37 0.27 -4.64 -4.71
C ALA A 37 0.16 -4.64 -3.17
N PHE A 38 1.19 -4.16 -2.47
CA PHE A 38 1.20 -4.05 -1.01
C PHE A 38 0.11 -3.10 -0.51
N SER A 39 -0.06 -1.94 -1.15
CA SER A 39 -1.15 -1.01 -0.83
C SER A 39 -2.52 -1.64 -0.99
N ALA A 40 -2.74 -2.43 -2.05
CA ALA A 40 -4.00 -3.17 -2.25
C ALA A 40 -4.28 -4.18 -1.13
N ILE A 41 -3.25 -4.92 -0.68
CA ILE A 41 -3.36 -5.87 0.45
C ILE A 41 -3.70 -5.13 1.74
N VAL A 42 -2.99 -4.05 2.06
CA VAL A 42 -3.24 -3.24 3.26
C VAL A 42 -4.67 -2.70 3.22
N ASN A 43 -5.11 -2.16 2.09
CA ASN A 43 -6.48 -1.65 1.92
C ASN A 43 -7.54 -2.74 2.10
N ALA A 44 -7.29 -3.98 1.65
CA ALA A 44 -8.22 -5.10 1.84
C ALA A 44 -8.34 -5.50 3.31
N VAL A 45 -7.23 -5.60 4.03
CA VAL A 45 -7.21 -5.91 5.47
C VAL A 45 -7.88 -4.79 6.27
N VAL A 46 -7.61 -3.53 5.92
CA VAL A 46 -8.22 -2.36 6.56
C VAL A 46 -9.72 -2.34 6.32
N LYS A 47 -10.20 -2.62 5.10
CA LYS A 47 -11.64 -2.73 4.82
C LYS A 47 -12.31 -3.82 5.65
N MET A 48 -11.66 -4.98 5.79
CA MET A 48 -12.16 -6.07 6.62
C MET A 48 -12.25 -5.63 8.10
N LEU A 49 -11.22 -4.97 8.61
CA LEU A 49 -11.20 -4.48 10.00
C LEU A 49 -12.21 -3.37 10.24
N ILE A 50 -12.35 -2.40 9.33
CA ILE A 50 -13.36 -1.34 9.44
C ILE A 50 -14.75 -2.00 9.47
N SER A 51 -15.03 -2.92 8.56
CA SER A 51 -16.34 -3.62 8.53
C SER A 51 -16.64 -4.35 9.84
N VAL A 52 -15.64 -4.96 10.47
CA VAL A 52 -15.80 -5.64 11.77
C VAL A 52 -15.97 -4.62 12.90
N CYS A 53 -15.17 -3.55 12.94
CA CYS A 53 -15.25 -2.51 13.95
C CYS A 53 -16.56 -1.71 13.89
N THR A 54 -17.10 -1.47 12.69
CA THR A 54 -18.35 -0.73 12.48
C THR A 54 -19.59 -1.61 12.58
N TRP A 55 -19.44 -2.94 12.76
CA TRP A 55 -20.57 -3.87 12.91
C TRP A 55 -21.52 -3.47 14.05
N GLY A 56 -21.00 -2.86 15.11
CA GLY A 56 -21.79 -2.39 16.26
C GLY A 56 -22.60 -1.12 16.01
N VAL A 57 -22.46 -0.47 14.84
CA VAL A 57 -23.17 0.75 14.48
C VAL A 57 -23.94 0.53 13.18
N PRO A 58 -25.15 -0.05 13.23
CA PRO A 58 -25.99 -0.22 12.04
C PRO A 58 -26.38 1.16 11.49
N GLY A 59 -25.89 1.49 10.29
CA GLY A 59 -26.03 2.82 9.67
C GLY A 59 -24.72 3.61 9.54
N GLY A 60 -23.63 3.13 10.16
CA GLY A 60 -22.32 3.79 10.10
C GLY A 60 -22.28 5.13 10.83
N ILE A 61 -21.13 5.80 10.76
CA ILE A 61 -20.93 7.15 11.31
C ILE A 61 -21.43 8.22 10.31
N THR A 62 -22.04 7.77 9.21
CA THR A 62 -22.47 8.59 8.07
C THR A 62 -23.84 9.20 8.36
N GLY A 63 -23.93 10.52 8.38
CA GLY A 63 -25.18 11.25 8.67
C GLY A 63 -25.01 12.37 9.69
N LEU A 64 -23.85 12.44 10.37
CA LEU A 64 -23.48 13.61 11.16
C LEU A 64 -23.03 14.73 10.21
N ILE A 65 -23.99 15.50 9.70
CA ILE A 65 -23.73 16.61 8.78
C ILE A 65 -24.17 17.94 9.38
N THR A 66 -23.40 18.97 9.11
CA THR A 66 -23.79 20.36 9.36
C THR A 66 -23.93 21.05 8.02
N ILE A 67 -25.15 21.49 7.70
CA ILE A 67 -25.41 22.23 6.47
C ILE A 67 -25.27 23.70 6.80
N LEU A 68 -24.41 24.38 6.06
CA LEU A 68 -24.25 25.81 6.23
C LEU A 68 -25.46 26.53 5.62
N PRO A 69 -25.88 27.67 6.20
CA PRO A 69 -26.96 28.45 5.62
C PRO A 69 -26.60 28.89 4.20
N ALA A 70 -27.60 28.90 3.33
CA ALA A 70 -27.47 29.41 1.98
C ALA A 70 -27.01 30.88 2.02
N ILE A 71 -25.89 31.16 1.35
CA ILE A 71 -25.38 32.51 1.19
C ILE A 71 -25.97 33.22 -0.04
N ASN A 72 -26.58 32.47 -0.98
CA ASN A 72 -27.18 32.98 -2.22
C ASN A 72 -28.53 32.30 -2.55
N GLU A 73 -29.37 32.96 -3.36
CA GLU A 73 -30.68 32.43 -3.79
C GLU A 73 -30.57 31.10 -4.55
N SER A 74 -29.50 30.90 -5.31
CA SER A 74 -29.23 29.64 -6.03
C SER A 74 -29.02 28.43 -5.10
N GLN A 75 -28.79 28.66 -3.80
CA GLN A 75 -28.52 27.61 -2.81
C GLN A 75 -29.73 27.29 -1.92
N LYS A 76 -30.76 28.15 -1.90
CA LYS A 76 -31.93 27.98 -1.02
C LYS A 76 -32.86 26.83 -1.42
N GLY A 77 -32.62 26.21 -2.58
CA GLY A 77 -33.63 25.37 -3.22
C GLY A 77 -34.80 26.22 -3.72
N TYR A 78 -35.62 25.68 -4.61
CA TYR A 78 -36.86 26.33 -5.05
C TYR A 78 -38.02 25.73 -4.25
N GLU A 79 -38.49 26.44 -3.22
CA GLU A 79 -39.61 26.03 -2.34
C GLU A 79 -40.91 25.74 -3.13
N GLY A 80 -41.07 26.27 -4.35
CA GLY A 80 -42.28 26.12 -5.17
C GLY A 80 -42.34 24.91 -6.12
N ILE A 81 -41.27 24.12 -6.27
CA ILE A 81 -41.23 22.94 -7.17
C ILE A 81 -40.92 21.64 -6.42
N GLY A 82 -41.04 21.63 -5.10
CA GLY A 82 -40.63 20.50 -4.27
C GLY A 82 -39.12 20.30 -4.26
N LEU A 83 -38.34 21.38 -4.15
CA LEU A 83 -36.87 21.33 -4.03
C LEU A 83 -36.44 21.88 -2.67
N ASN A 84 -36.45 21.03 -1.64
CA ASN A 84 -35.97 21.36 -0.31
C ASN A 84 -34.44 21.31 -0.23
N ALA A 85 -33.85 22.06 0.70
CA ALA A 85 -32.41 22.02 0.98
C ALA A 85 -31.92 20.61 1.36
N THR A 86 -32.80 19.83 2.01
CA THR A 86 -32.55 18.46 2.45
C THR A 86 -33.78 17.58 2.26
N TYR A 87 -33.51 16.30 1.99
CA TYR A 87 -34.50 15.24 2.02
C TYR A 87 -33.95 14.03 2.78
N SER A 88 -34.79 13.35 3.56
CA SER A 88 -34.49 11.99 4.01
C SER A 88 -34.47 11.04 2.81
N ALA A 89 -33.67 9.98 2.86
CA ALA A 89 -33.52 9.06 1.74
C ALA A 89 -34.84 8.39 1.31
N HIS A 90 -35.69 8.05 2.28
CA HIS A 90 -37.00 7.49 2.00
C HIS A 90 -37.89 8.48 1.23
N ASP A 91 -37.92 9.73 1.69
CA ASP A 91 -38.81 10.75 1.13
C ASP A 91 -38.31 11.27 -0.22
N PHE A 92 -37.00 11.31 -0.43
CA PHE A 92 -36.41 11.70 -1.71
C PHE A 92 -36.66 10.65 -2.81
N LEU A 93 -36.55 9.37 -2.47
CA LEU A 93 -36.76 8.26 -3.40
C LEU A 93 -38.25 8.06 -3.73
N ALA A 94 -39.14 8.49 -2.84
CA ALA A 94 -40.59 8.43 -3.02
C ALA A 94 -41.16 9.59 -3.86
N LEU A 95 -40.34 10.57 -4.28
CA LEU A 95 -40.78 11.64 -5.18
C LEU A 95 -41.13 11.07 -6.56
N GLU A 96 -42.33 11.39 -7.07
CA GLU A 96 -42.80 10.95 -8.39
C GLU A 96 -41.81 11.30 -9.53
N ASP A 97 -41.12 12.44 -9.40
CA ASP A 97 -40.15 12.95 -10.37
C ASP A 97 -38.68 12.71 -9.96
N TYR A 98 -38.39 11.71 -9.11
CA TYR A 98 -37.04 11.43 -8.59
C TYR A 98 -35.93 11.48 -9.66
N ALA A 99 -36.17 10.90 -10.85
CA ALA A 99 -35.18 10.82 -11.92
C ALA A 99 -34.70 12.19 -12.42
N LYS A 100 -35.56 13.22 -12.33
CA LYS A 100 -35.25 14.60 -12.70
C LYS A 100 -34.43 15.32 -11.63
N TYR A 101 -34.68 15.00 -10.36
CA TYR A 101 -34.11 15.72 -9.22
C TYR A 101 -32.86 15.05 -8.65
N LYS A 102 -32.65 13.74 -8.87
CA LYS A 102 -31.53 12.95 -8.32
C LYS A 102 -30.16 13.61 -8.50
N ASP A 103 -29.86 14.10 -9.70
CA ASP A 103 -28.53 14.64 -10.02
C ASP A 103 -28.25 16.01 -9.38
N MET A 104 -29.26 16.69 -8.83
CA MET A 104 -29.10 17.95 -8.12
C MET A 104 -28.80 17.78 -6.63
N TYR A 105 -28.87 16.55 -6.12
CA TYR A 105 -28.58 16.23 -4.73
C TYR A 105 -27.33 15.34 -4.59
N VAL A 106 -26.66 15.44 -3.45
CA VAL A 106 -25.58 14.54 -3.02
C VAL A 106 -26.05 13.83 -1.76
N THR A 107 -25.76 12.55 -1.69
CA THR A 107 -26.11 11.71 -0.54
C THR A 107 -25.02 11.79 0.52
N TYR A 108 -25.41 12.13 1.74
CA TYR A 108 -24.57 12.06 2.93
C TYR A 108 -25.24 11.13 3.94
N GLY A 109 -24.78 9.88 4.03
CA GLY A 109 -25.46 8.85 4.81
C GLY A 109 -26.87 8.57 4.30
N SER A 110 -27.88 8.86 5.12
CA SER A 110 -29.31 8.71 4.79
C SER A 110 -29.99 10.01 4.33
N THR A 111 -29.25 11.10 4.13
CA THR A 111 -29.81 12.40 3.78
C THR A 111 -29.32 12.85 2.41
N TYR A 112 -30.23 13.29 1.55
CA TYR A 112 -29.93 13.95 0.29
C TYR A 112 -29.88 15.46 0.52
N VAL A 113 -28.74 16.08 0.20
CA VAL A 113 -28.54 17.53 0.34
C VAL A 113 -28.31 18.14 -1.04
N TYR A 114 -28.93 19.29 -1.28
CA TYR A 114 -28.79 19.99 -2.55
C TYR A 114 -27.32 20.38 -2.81
N LYS A 115 -26.81 20.10 -4.02
CA LYS A 115 -25.39 20.32 -4.40
C LYS A 115 -24.91 21.76 -4.24
N GLY A 116 -25.82 22.73 -4.29
CA GLY A 116 -25.50 24.15 -4.13
C GLY A 116 -25.16 24.54 -2.69
N LEU A 117 -25.46 23.71 -1.69
CA LEU A 117 -25.20 24.04 -0.28
C LEU A 117 -23.81 23.57 0.16
N ALA A 118 -23.16 24.39 0.99
CA ALA A 118 -21.94 23.97 1.66
C ALA A 118 -22.31 23.05 2.84
N VAL A 119 -21.71 21.86 2.89
CA VAL A 119 -21.97 20.84 3.91
C VAL A 119 -20.64 20.44 4.55
N ILE A 120 -20.61 20.40 5.88
CA ILE A 120 -19.54 19.78 6.65
C ILE A 120 -19.99 18.38 7.05
N ASP A 121 -19.35 17.35 6.48
CA ASP A 121 -19.60 15.95 6.81
C ASP A 121 -18.64 15.46 7.90
N TRP A 122 -19.07 15.58 9.15
CA TRP A 122 -18.33 15.09 10.30
C TRP A 122 -18.25 13.57 10.33
N GLY A 123 -19.24 12.89 9.76
CA GLY A 123 -19.26 11.43 9.65
C GLY A 123 -18.09 10.90 8.84
N THR A 124 -17.89 11.46 7.65
CA THR A 124 -16.76 11.11 6.78
C THR A 124 -15.41 11.47 7.43
N LEU A 125 -15.33 12.60 8.14
CA LEU A 125 -14.12 12.99 8.87
C LEU A 125 -13.76 11.97 9.96
N ILE A 126 -14.71 11.62 10.84
CA ILE A 126 -14.47 10.65 11.93
C ILE A 126 -14.11 9.28 11.34
N ASN A 127 -14.80 8.86 10.28
CA ASN A 127 -14.49 7.62 9.58
C ASN A 127 -13.06 7.62 8.99
N ALA A 128 -12.61 8.74 8.41
CA ALA A 128 -11.26 8.88 7.90
C ALA A 128 -10.20 8.80 9.02
N VAL A 129 -10.46 9.43 10.17
CA VAL A 129 -9.58 9.35 11.37
C VAL A 129 -9.49 7.91 11.88
N ILE A 130 -10.63 7.22 12.02
CA ILE A 130 -10.66 5.81 12.44
C ILE A 130 -9.91 4.94 11.43
N SER A 131 -10.14 5.15 10.14
CA SER A 131 -9.44 4.43 9.07
C SER A 131 -7.91 4.61 9.15
N PHE A 132 -7.46 5.84 9.43
CA PHE A 132 -6.04 6.15 9.60
C PHE A 132 -5.43 5.40 10.79
N LEU A 133 -6.12 5.37 11.94
CA LEU A 133 -5.66 4.63 13.12
C LEU A 133 -5.60 3.11 12.86
N ILE A 134 -6.58 2.57 12.14
CA ILE A 134 -6.59 1.14 11.76
C ILE A 134 -5.42 0.84 10.82
N ILE A 135 -5.19 1.68 9.80
CA ILE A 135 -4.05 1.52 8.88
C ILE A 135 -2.73 1.50 9.66
N ALA A 136 -2.56 2.40 10.63
CA ALA A 136 -1.36 2.43 11.47
C ALA A 136 -1.15 1.13 12.25
N ILE A 137 -2.20 0.59 12.89
CA ILE A 137 -2.14 -0.67 13.64
C ILE A 137 -1.87 -1.87 12.72
N VAL A 138 -2.48 -1.89 11.54
CA VAL A 138 -2.30 -2.94 10.53
C VAL A 138 -0.86 -2.94 10.01
N LEU A 139 -0.33 -1.78 9.61
CA LEU A 139 1.06 -1.64 9.15
C LEU A 139 2.05 -2.04 10.25
N PHE A 140 1.80 -1.62 11.50
CA PHE A 140 2.61 -2.03 12.64
C PHE A 140 2.62 -3.55 12.81
N THR A 141 1.46 -4.19 12.73
CA THR A 141 1.33 -5.65 12.87
C THR A 141 2.02 -6.38 11.72
N ILE A 142 1.86 -5.94 10.47
CA ILE A 142 2.52 -6.54 9.30
C ILE A 142 4.04 -6.43 9.40
N ILE A 143 4.55 -5.26 9.77
CA ILE A 143 5.99 -5.04 9.94
C ILE A 143 6.53 -5.92 11.08
N LYS A 144 5.80 -5.98 12.21
CA LYS A 144 6.16 -6.82 13.35
C LYS A 144 6.21 -8.31 12.96
N VAL A 145 5.18 -8.82 12.30
CA VAL A 145 5.12 -10.21 11.82
C VAL A 145 6.28 -10.50 10.86
N THR A 146 6.52 -9.60 9.91
CA THR A 146 7.63 -9.77 8.94
C THR A 146 8.98 -9.81 9.65
N ASN A 147 9.21 -8.92 10.63
CA ASN A 147 10.44 -8.89 11.41
C ASN A 147 10.60 -10.14 12.30
N THR A 148 9.52 -10.62 12.92
CA THR A 148 9.53 -11.83 13.74
C THR A 148 9.76 -13.09 12.90
N LEU A 149 9.16 -13.20 11.71
CA LEU A 149 9.33 -14.35 10.81
C LEU A 149 10.75 -14.46 10.27
N LYS A 150 11.40 -13.33 9.94
CA LYS A 150 12.80 -13.31 9.51
C LYS A 150 13.73 -13.88 10.60
N GLN A 151 13.51 -13.51 11.86
CA GLN A 151 14.32 -14.04 12.97
C GLN A 151 14.09 -15.54 13.19
N LYS A 152 12.84 -16.01 13.17
CA LYS A 152 12.53 -17.44 13.33
C LYS A 152 13.09 -18.30 12.20
N LYS A 153 13.06 -17.81 10.96
CA LYS A 153 13.66 -18.51 9.82
C LYS A 153 15.18 -18.63 9.96
N ALA A 154 15.85 -17.54 10.35
CA ALA A 154 17.30 -17.55 10.56
C ALA A 154 17.72 -18.54 11.66
N GLU A 155 16.94 -18.65 12.74
CA GLU A 155 17.22 -19.60 13.83
C GLU A 155 16.99 -21.07 13.40
N MET A 156 15.99 -21.32 12.56
CA MET A 156 15.73 -22.65 11.99
C MET A 156 16.82 -23.06 11.01
N ASP A 157 17.23 -22.16 10.11
CA ASP A 157 18.31 -22.41 9.16
C ASP A 157 19.63 -22.69 9.92
N ALA A 158 19.89 -22.00 11.03
CA ALA A 158 21.03 -22.27 11.91
C ALA A 158 20.96 -23.65 12.58
N LYS A 159 19.79 -24.07 13.09
CA LYS A 159 19.60 -25.41 13.69
C LYS A 159 19.76 -26.53 12.66
N LEU A 160 19.23 -26.34 11.44
CA LEU A 160 19.42 -27.26 10.33
C LEU A 160 20.90 -27.39 9.93
N LEU A 161 21.61 -26.26 9.93
CA LEU A 161 23.06 -26.23 9.68
C LEU A 161 23.83 -26.99 10.77
N GLU A 162 23.48 -26.79 12.05
CA GLU A 162 24.09 -27.52 13.17
C GLU A 162 23.85 -29.02 13.07
N ASP A 163 22.63 -29.44 12.77
CA ASP A 163 22.30 -30.85 12.61
C ASP A 163 22.96 -31.48 11.37
N TYR A 164 23.20 -30.70 10.32
CA TYR A 164 24.00 -31.12 9.16
C TYR A 164 25.45 -31.38 9.56
N TYR A 165 26.10 -30.45 10.30
CA TYR A 165 27.49 -30.61 10.74
C TYR A 165 27.68 -31.70 11.79
N LYS A 166 26.66 -32.03 12.59
CA LYS A 166 26.69 -33.21 13.47
C LYS A 166 26.71 -34.52 12.67
N LYS A 167 26.07 -34.55 11.51
CA LYS A 167 26.00 -35.73 10.62
C LYS A 167 27.19 -35.84 9.66
N HIS A 168 27.82 -34.72 9.31
CA HIS A 168 28.99 -34.63 8.44
C HIS A 168 30.13 -33.86 9.14
N PRO A 169 30.88 -34.50 10.05
CA PRO A 169 31.89 -33.83 10.87
C PRO A 169 33.05 -33.24 10.06
N GLU A 170 33.31 -33.79 8.88
CA GLU A 170 34.47 -33.49 8.02
C GLU A 170 34.24 -32.25 7.13
N GLU A 171 32.98 -31.88 6.90
CA GLU A 171 32.59 -30.71 6.10
C GLU A 171 32.36 -29.47 6.95
N ARG A 172 32.63 -29.52 8.27
CA ARG A 172 32.43 -28.40 9.17
C ARG A 172 33.45 -27.28 8.85
N PRO A 173 33.06 -26.16 8.22
CA PRO A 173 33.95 -25.01 8.16
C PRO A 173 34.13 -24.48 9.59
N ALA A 174 35.28 -23.87 9.88
CA ALA A 174 35.56 -23.24 11.19
C ALA A 174 34.36 -22.38 11.62
N PRO A 175 33.92 -22.44 12.89
CA PRO A 175 32.61 -21.94 13.31
C PRO A 175 32.41 -20.48 12.92
N VAL A 176 31.47 -20.24 12.00
CA VAL A 176 31.00 -18.90 11.67
C VAL A 176 30.04 -18.49 12.77
N VAL A 177 30.49 -17.58 13.64
CA VAL A 177 29.70 -17.03 14.75
C VAL A 177 28.38 -16.46 14.21
N PRO A 178 27.22 -16.91 14.72
CA PRO A 178 25.92 -16.47 14.23
C PRO A 178 25.72 -15.00 14.62
N GLY A 179 25.75 -14.11 13.63
CA GLY A 179 25.47 -12.68 13.85
C GLY A 179 26.28 -11.71 13.02
N LYS A 180 27.32 -12.14 12.30
CA LYS A 180 28.01 -11.25 11.35
C LYS A 180 27.46 -11.46 9.94
N PRO A 181 26.79 -10.46 9.33
CA PRO A 181 26.33 -10.56 7.94
C PRO A 181 27.51 -10.91 7.05
N ALA A 182 27.25 -11.61 5.93
CA ALA A 182 28.24 -11.94 4.92
C ALA A 182 29.19 -10.73 4.73
N PRO A 183 30.52 -10.94 4.77
CA PRO A 183 31.48 -9.86 4.90
C PRO A 183 31.18 -8.83 3.82
N THR A 184 30.71 -7.68 4.26
CA THR A 184 30.30 -6.60 3.35
C THR A 184 31.54 -6.19 2.56
N GLU A 185 31.38 -5.70 1.32
CA GLU A 185 32.53 -5.34 0.47
C GLU A 185 33.59 -4.49 1.20
N ALA A 186 33.17 -3.63 2.13
CA ALA A 186 34.08 -2.89 3.00
C ALA A 186 34.98 -3.76 3.92
N GLU A 187 34.44 -4.84 4.48
CA GLU A 187 35.22 -5.81 5.29
C GLU A 187 36.15 -6.64 4.41
N LEU A 188 35.70 -7.00 3.20
CA LEU A 188 36.54 -7.71 2.22
C LEU A 188 37.70 -6.83 1.73
N LEU A 189 37.45 -5.56 1.44
CA LEU A 189 38.51 -4.61 1.05
C LEU A 189 39.50 -4.35 2.19
N THR A 190 39.03 -4.36 3.43
CA THR A 190 39.89 -4.25 4.62
C THR A 190 40.77 -5.50 4.76
N GLN A 191 40.19 -6.69 4.62
CA GLN A 191 40.91 -7.95 4.61
C GLN A 191 41.95 -8.01 3.48
N ILE A 192 41.61 -7.56 2.26
CA ILE A 192 42.55 -7.50 1.13
C ILE A 192 43.70 -6.54 1.42
N ARG A 193 43.42 -5.35 1.98
CA ARG A 193 44.45 -4.39 2.39
C ARG A 193 45.43 -5.01 3.40
N ASP A 194 44.89 -5.68 4.41
CA ASP A 194 45.71 -6.26 5.48
C ASP A 194 46.53 -7.46 4.97
N LEU A 195 45.95 -8.31 4.12
CA LEU A 195 46.65 -9.41 3.43
C LEU A 195 47.74 -8.90 2.48
N LEU A 196 47.52 -7.80 1.75
CA LEU A 196 48.54 -7.20 0.89
C LEU A 196 49.72 -6.64 1.70
N LYS A 197 49.44 -6.03 2.85
CA LYS A 197 50.48 -5.50 3.74
C LYS A 197 51.33 -6.62 4.34
N GLU A 198 50.72 -7.74 4.70
CA GLU A 198 51.43 -8.93 5.18
C GLU A 198 52.29 -9.59 4.08
N GLN A 199 51.78 -9.66 2.84
CA GLN A 199 52.55 -10.12 1.69
C GLN A 199 53.73 -9.20 1.34
N GLN A 200 53.59 -7.89 1.56
CA GLN A 200 54.68 -6.92 1.39
C GLN A 200 55.74 -7.06 2.48
N ALA A 201 55.34 -7.34 3.72
CA ALA A 201 56.26 -7.56 4.83
C ALA A 201 57.07 -8.87 4.70
N LYS A 202 56.50 -9.91 4.07
CA LYS A 202 57.20 -11.18 3.77
C LYS A 202 58.14 -11.11 2.56
N LYS A 203 58.08 -10.04 1.76
CA LYS A 203 58.95 -9.81 0.59
C LYS A 203 60.17 -8.93 0.89
N GLN A 204 60.33 -8.48 2.14
CA GLN A 204 61.54 -7.86 2.69
C GLN A 204 62.28 -8.88 3.56
#